data_AF-A0A6I7NGI9-F1
#
_entry.id   AF-A0A6I7NGI9-F1
#
_cell.length_a   1.000
_cell.length_b   1.000
_cell.length_c   1.000
_cell.angle_alpha   90.00
_cell.angle_beta   90.00
_cell.angle_gamma   90.00
#
_symmetry.space_group_name_H-M   'P 1'
#
loop_
_entity.id
_entity.type
_entity.pdbx_description
1 polymer ?
#
loop_
_entity_poly.entity_id
_entity_poly.type
_entity_poly.pdbx_seq_one_letter_code
_entity_poly.pdbx_strand_id
1 'polypeptide(L)'
;DLLLVVNRHRPDTATVEQVLDLIDSLESASGVRITGLINNTNMLEETDMRMIVRGETMLKQVARARQLPIVYTCVEASVHAPRQFAGERLRLVRYLAKQWL
;
A
#
# COMPACT_ATOMS: atom_id res chain seq x y z
N ASP A 1 -1.85 10.98 -13.59
CA ASP A 1 -2.20 10.42 -12.27
C ASP A 1 -0.98 10.32 -11.38
N LEU A 2 -1.13 10.71 -10.12
CA LEU A 2 -0.16 10.51 -9.06
C LEU A 2 -0.77 9.54 -8.04
N LEU A 3 -0.17 8.36 -7.89
CA LEU A 3 -0.63 7.32 -6.98
C LEU A 3 0.28 7.25 -5.76
N LEU A 4 -0.32 7.21 -4.56
CA LEU A 4 0.43 7.06 -3.32
C LEU A 4 0.56 5.57 -2.97
N VAL A 5 1.80 5.10 -2.88
CA VAL A 5 2.12 3.75 -2.45
C VAL A 5 2.26 3.71 -0.92
N VAL A 6 1.40 2.93 -0.27
CA VAL A 6 1.38 2.80 1.18
C VAL A 6 1.87 1.42 1.58
N ASN A 7 2.93 1.36 2.39
CA ASN A 7 3.32 0.15 3.10
C ASN A 7 3.30 0.42 4.60
N ARG A 8 2.32 -0.17 5.29
CA ARG A 8 2.11 -0.03 6.74
C ARG A 8 3.35 -0.30 7.60
N HIS A 9 4.35 -1.02 7.08
CA HIS A 9 5.60 -1.28 7.78
C HIS A 9 6.64 -0.15 7.66
N ARG A 10 6.29 0.99 7.08
CA ARG A 10 7.15 2.19 7.03
C ARG A 10 6.72 3.21 8.09
N PRO A 11 7.69 3.86 8.77
CA PRO A 11 7.38 4.85 9.83
C PRO A 11 6.40 5.92 9.40
N ASP A 12 6.49 6.40 8.16
CA ASP A 12 5.69 7.53 7.66
C ASP A 12 4.32 7.12 7.10
N THR A 13 3.99 5.82 7.12
CA THR A 13 2.72 5.31 6.59
C THR A 13 2.14 4.18 7.44
N ALA A 14 2.50 4.11 8.73
CA ALA A 14 2.09 3.02 9.63
C ALA A 14 0.67 3.19 10.18
N THR A 15 0.18 4.43 10.28
CA THR A 15 -1.18 4.77 10.73
C THR A 15 -1.95 5.57 9.68
N VAL A 16 -3.25 5.74 9.90
CA VAL A 16 -4.12 6.52 9.01
C VAL A 16 -3.68 7.98 8.98
N GLU A 17 -3.39 8.54 10.15
CA GLU A 17 -2.99 9.93 10.35
C GLU A 17 -1.71 10.24 9.58
N GLN A 18 -0.70 9.37 9.69
CA GLN A 18 0.56 9.54 8.98
C GLN A 18 0.40 9.51 7.46
N VAL A 19 -0.49 8.65 6.94
CA VAL A 19 -0.78 8.63 5.51
C VAL A 19 -1.50 9.90 5.07
N LEU A 20 -2.43 10.43 5.88
CA LEU A 20 -3.11 11.70 5.60
C LEU A 20 -2.12 12.87 5.60
N ASP A 21 -1.25 12.94 6.61
CA ASP A 21 -0.20 13.96 6.71
C ASP A 21 0.76 13.89 5.51
N LEU A 22 1.10 12.67 5.07
CA LEU A 22 1.93 12.45 3.87
C LEU A 22 1.22 12.92 2.60
N ILE A 23 -0.08 12.65 2.44
CA ILE A 23 -0.88 13.16 1.31
C ILE A 23 -0.81 14.68 1.29
N ASP A 24 -1.16 15.33 2.40
CA ASP A 24 -1.20 16.80 2.45
C ASP A 24 0.20 17.42 2.23
N SER A 25 1.26 16.80 2.78
CA SER A 25 2.64 17.25 2.57
C SER A 25 3.06 17.14 1.10
N LEU A 26 2.75 16.03 0.44
CA LEU A 26 3.09 15.81 -0.97
C LEU A 26 2.29 16.75 -1.88
N GLU A 27 0.99 16.91 -1.65
CA GLU A 27 0.15 17.82 -2.44
C GLU A 27 0.58 19.28 -2.28
N SER A 28 0.92 19.70 -1.06
CA SER A 28 1.40 21.05 -0.77
C SER A 28 2.76 21.34 -1.41
N ALA A 29 3.71 20.41 -1.30
CA ALA A 29 5.06 20.60 -1.83
C ALA A 29 5.14 20.51 -3.37
N SER A 30 4.31 19.65 -3.97
CA SER A 30 4.35 19.41 -5.43
C SER A 30 3.35 20.24 -6.23
N GLY A 31 2.27 20.72 -5.60
CA GLY A 31 1.12 21.31 -6.29
C GLY A 31 0.26 20.31 -7.07
N VAL A 32 0.53 19.01 -6.96
CA VAL A 32 -0.19 17.94 -7.67
C VAL A 32 -1.04 17.15 -6.70
N ARG A 33 -2.29 16.83 -7.09
CA ARG A 33 -3.19 16.00 -6.29
C ARG A 33 -2.85 14.51 -6.36
N ILE A 34 -2.97 13.83 -5.23
CA ILE A 34 -2.99 12.37 -5.20
C ILE A 34 -4.33 11.91 -5.77
N THR A 35 -4.28 10.96 -6.69
CA THR A 35 -5.43 10.49 -7.48
C THR A 35 -5.85 9.06 -7.13
N GLY A 36 -5.04 8.34 -6.35
CA GLY A 36 -5.34 6.99 -5.92
C GLY A 36 -4.31 6.43 -4.96
N LEU A 37 -4.65 5.31 -4.34
CA LEU A 37 -3.87 4.65 -3.31
C LEU A 37 -3.48 3.24 -3.75
N ILE A 38 -2.30 2.79 -3.34
CA ILE A 38 -1.81 1.43 -3.54
C ILE A 38 -1.51 0.81 -2.19
N ASN A 39 -2.16 -0.32 -1.89
CA ASN A 39 -1.78 -1.14 -0.73
C ASN A 39 -0.57 -1.99 -1.10
N ASN A 40 0.60 -1.57 -0.64
CA ASN A 40 1.86 -2.29 -0.77
C ASN A 40 2.37 -2.77 0.60
N THR A 41 1.47 -3.11 1.53
CA THR A 41 1.85 -3.71 2.81
C THR A 41 2.54 -5.06 2.59
N ASN A 42 3.86 -5.05 2.71
CA ASN A 42 4.72 -6.21 2.55
C ASN A 42 5.93 -6.14 3.50
N MET A 43 6.49 -7.31 3.79
CA MET A 43 7.73 -7.51 4.53
C MET A 43 8.56 -8.63 3.86
N LEU A 44 8.79 -8.52 2.55
CA LEU A 44 9.50 -9.55 1.76
C LEU A 44 8.94 -10.96 1.98
N GLU A 45 9.78 -11.97 2.25
CA GLU A 45 9.36 -13.35 2.51
C GLU A 45 8.48 -13.50 3.77
N GLU A 46 8.53 -12.52 4.68
CA GLU A 46 7.73 -12.52 5.92
C GLU A 46 6.32 -11.97 5.71
N THR A 47 6.00 -11.52 4.48
CA THR A 47 4.67 -11.05 4.14
C THR A 47 3.65 -12.17 4.35
N ASP A 48 2.67 -11.95 5.22
CA ASP A 48 1.54 -12.87 5.37
C ASP A 48 0.21 -12.22 4.95
N MET A 49 -0.80 -13.07 4.74
CA MET A 49 -2.14 -12.62 4.33
C MET A 49 -2.76 -11.63 5.33
N ARG A 50 -2.52 -11.83 6.64
CA ARG A 50 -3.08 -10.99 7.70
C ARG A 50 -2.47 -9.59 7.64
N MET A 51 -1.19 -9.45 7.32
CA MET A 51 -0.54 -8.16 7.11
C MET A 51 -1.20 -7.40 5.96
N ILE A 52 -1.40 -8.05 4.81
CA ILE A 52 -2.03 -7.43 3.63
C ILE A 52 -3.47 -6.99 3.95
N VAL A 53 -4.25 -7.82 4.65
CA VAL A 53 -5.61 -7.47 5.11
C VAL A 53 -5.60 -6.30 6.08
N ARG A 54 -4.69 -6.29 7.04
CA ARG A 54 -4.54 -5.17 7.98
C ARG A 54 -4.16 -3.88 7.27
N GLY A 55 -3.30 -3.97 6.25
CA GLY A 55 -2.98 -2.86 5.35
C GLY A 55 -4.21 -2.33 4.62
N GLU A 56 -5.01 -3.22 4.03
CA GLU A 56 -6.25 -2.85 3.31
C GLU A 56 -7.27 -2.19 4.25
N THR A 57 -7.47 -2.74 5.46
CA THR A 57 -8.40 -2.18 6.44
C THR A 57 -8.02 -0.76 6.85
N MET A 58 -6.72 -0.51 7.06
CA MET A 58 -6.22 0.84 7.36
C MET A 58 -6.37 1.77 6.14
N LEU A 59 -5.95 1.30 4.96
CA LEU A 59 -5.97 2.12 3.74
C LEU A 59 -7.40 2.47 3.30
N LYS A 60 -8.39 1.61 3.59
CA LYS A 60 -9.83 1.92 3.38
C LYS A 60 -10.30 3.12 4.21
N GLN A 61 -9.73 3.35 5.39
CA GLN A 61 -10.06 4.51 6.21
C GLN A 61 -9.50 5.79 5.57
N VAL A 62 -8.25 5.75 5.10
CA VAL A 62 -7.63 6.84 4.33
C VAL A 62 -8.42 7.13 3.06
N ALA A 63 -8.74 6.08 2.28
CA ALA A 63 -9.52 6.16 1.05
C ALA A 63 -10.86 6.86 1.27
N ARG A 64 -11.59 6.50 2.34
CA ARG A 64 -12.85 7.15 2.70
C ARG A 64 -12.66 8.60 3.10
N ALA A 65 -11.64 8.91 3.91
CA ALA A 65 -11.36 10.27 4.39
C ALA A 65 -11.00 11.24 3.24
N ARG A 66 -10.28 10.76 2.23
CA ARG A 66 -9.82 11.56 1.09
C ARG A 66 -10.62 11.35 -0.20
N GLN A 67 -11.63 10.49 -0.17
CA GLN A 67 -12.43 10.10 -1.34
C GLN A 67 -11.55 9.59 -2.50
N LEU A 68 -10.49 8.84 -2.16
CA LEU A 68 -9.54 8.29 -3.13
C LEU A 68 -9.81 6.80 -3.38
N PRO A 69 -9.71 6.33 -4.63
CA PRO A 69 -9.80 4.90 -4.91
C PRO A 69 -8.53 4.18 -4.45
N ILE A 70 -8.70 2.96 -3.93
CA ILE A 70 -7.58 2.00 -3.84
C ILE A 70 -7.51 1.32 -5.20
N VAL A 71 -6.48 1.66 -5.98
CA VAL A 71 -6.34 1.21 -7.37
C VAL A 71 -5.72 -0.17 -7.43
N TYR A 72 -4.74 -0.43 -6.57
CA TYR A 72 -4.03 -1.71 -6.52
C TYR A 72 -3.82 -2.21 -5.10
N THR A 73 -3.80 -3.54 -4.96
CA THR A 73 -3.25 -4.23 -3.80
C THR A 73 -2.18 -5.21 -4.23
N CYS A 74 -0.97 -5.03 -3.71
CA CYS A 74 0.16 -5.89 -3.96
C CYS A 74 0.13 -7.13 -3.06
N VAL A 75 0.39 -8.30 -3.64
CA VAL A 75 0.50 -9.57 -2.92
C VAL A 75 1.79 -10.25 -3.33
N GLU A 76 2.63 -10.61 -2.35
CA GLU A 76 3.86 -11.34 -2.61
C GLU A 76 3.54 -12.70 -3.25
N ALA A 77 4.34 -13.08 -4.25
CA ALA A 77 4.09 -14.21 -5.14
C ALA A 77 3.91 -15.57 -4.46
N SER A 78 4.51 -15.77 -3.29
CA SER A 78 4.43 -16.98 -2.46
C SER A 78 3.24 -16.99 -1.50
N VAL A 79 2.60 -15.84 -1.28
CA VAL A 79 1.44 -15.73 -0.38
C VAL A 79 0.19 -16.31 -1.04
N HIS A 80 -0.38 -17.35 -0.43
CA HIS A 80 -1.68 -17.87 -0.82
C HIS A 80 -2.79 -16.88 -0.39
N ALA A 81 -3.40 -16.22 -1.36
CA ALA A 81 -4.44 -15.21 -1.13
C ALA A 81 -5.67 -15.47 -2.01
N PRO A 82 -6.60 -16.35 -1.58
CA PRO A 82 -7.77 -16.76 -2.37
C PRO A 82 -8.90 -15.70 -2.37
N ARG A 83 -8.73 -14.59 -1.65
CA ARG A 83 -9.74 -13.53 -1.54
C ARG A 83 -9.55 -12.44 -2.59
N GLN A 84 -10.63 -11.68 -2.81
CA GLN A 84 -10.57 -10.40 -3.51
C GLN A 84 -10.07 -9.29 -2.57
N PHE A 85 -9.30 -8.37 -3.13
CA PHE A 85 -8.77 -7.18 -2.45
C PHE A 85 -9.42 -5.91 -3.00
N ALA A 86 -9.28 -4.81 -2.29
CA ALA A 86 -9.59 -3.50 -2.86
C ALA A 86 -8.57 -3.16 -3.97
N GLY A 87 -9.09 -2.72 -5.13
CA GLY A 87 -8.27 -2.51 -6.31
C GLY A 87 -7.84 -3.81 -7.01
N GLU A 88 -7.14 -3.67 -8.13
CA GLU A 88 -6.59 -4.79 -8.86
C GLU A 88 -5.43 -5.43 -8.08
N ARG A 89 -5.37 -6.77 -8.08
CA ARG A 89 -4.31 -7.50 -7.40
C ARG A 89 -3.05 -7.55 -8.26
N LEU A 90 -1.98 -6.91 -7.81
CA LEU A 90 -0.65 -7.02 -8.41
C LEU A 90 0.17 -8.10 -7.70
N ARG A 91 0.79 -8.99 -8.47
CA ARG A 91 1.66 -10.05 -7.94
C ARG A 91 3.11 -9.55 -7.87
N LEU A 92 3.70 -9.52 -6.68
CA LEU A 92 5.09 -9.13 -6.49
C LEU A 92 6.00 -10.34 -6.67
N VAL A 93 6.83 -10.32 -7.72
CA VAL A 93 7.86 -11.33 -7.98
C VAL A 93 9.23 -10.69 -7.78
N ARG A 94 10.09 -11.33 -6.99
CA ARG A 94 11.43 -10.83 -6.65
C ARG A 94 12.50 -11.54 -7.48
N TYR A 95 13.27 -10.78 -8.26
CA TYR A 95 14.28 -11.33 -9.18
C TYR A 95 15.73 -11.25 -8.68
N LEU A 96 16.08 -10.27 -7.83
CA LEU A 96 17.48 -9.91 -7.54
C LEU A 96 17.95 -10.18 -6.09
N ALA A 97 17.13 -10.78 -5.23
CA ALA A 97 17.43 -10.83 -3.78
C ALA A 97 18.01 -12.17 -3.27
N LYS A 98 18.36 -13.12 -4.14
CA LYS A 98 19.03 -14.35 -3.73
C LYS A 98 20.47 -14.32 -4.20
N GLN A 99 21.39 -13.76 -3.41
CA GLN A 99 22.82 -14.11 -3.48
C GLN A 99 23.63 -13.61 -2.25
N TRP A 100 23.17 -12.62 -1.47
CA TRP A 100 23.99 -11.98 -0.41
C TRP A 100 23.27 -11.69 0.92
N LEU A 101 22.10 -12.30 1.17
CA LEU A 101 21.42 -12.31 2.48
C LEU A 101 21.38 -13.74 3.00
#